data_AF-A0A7R9Y4M5-F1
#
_entry.id   AF-A0A7R9Y4M5-F1
#
_cell.length_a   1.000
_cell.length_b   1.000
_cell.length_c   1.000
_cell.angle_alpha   90.00
_cell.angle_beta   90.00
_cell.angle_gamma   90.00
#
_symmetry.space_group_name_H-M   'P 1'
#
loop_
_entity.id
_entity.type
_entity.pdbx_description
1 polymer ?
#
loop_
_entity_poly.entity_id
_entity_poly.type
_entity_poly.pdbx_seq_one_letter_code
_entity_poly.pdbx_strand_id
1 'polypeptide(L)'
;DGTSTGAWQVVLLGAGLDARAWRLSPGKRVARARALFEVDVPEVLERKQSVIASVSAGAGAGPPPPLTLTRAYHAVCANLARRDWTTRLRDAGHDPSTRTVWVLEGLLYYLSQKDSGA
;
A
#
# COMPACT_ATOMS: atom_id res chain seq x y z
N ASP A 1 -15.22 -9.57 -25.03
CA ASP A 1 -15.30 -10.60 -23.97
C ASP A 1 -13.98 -10.72 -23.18
N GLY A 2 -13.34 -9.58 -22.90
CA GLY A 2 -12.07 -9.49 -22.19
C GLY A 2 -12.26 -9.39 -20.68
N THR A 3 -11.67 -10.33 -19.95
CA THR A 3 -11.53 -10.33 -18.50
C THR A 3 -10.93 -9.01 -18.01
N SER A 4 -11.70 -8.22 -17.27
CA SER A 4 -11.22 -7.01 -16.62
C SER A 4 -10.07 -7.38 -15.68
N THR A 5 -8.83 -7.16 -16.12
CA THR A 5 -7.68 -7.02 -15.23
C THR A 5 -8.09 -6.08 -14.10
N GLY A 6 -7.84 -6.46 -12.84
CA GLY A 6 -8.45 -5.80 -11.66
C GLY A 6 -8.34 -4.28 -11.74
N ALA A 7 -9.42 -3.62 -12.16
CA ALA A 7 -9.47 -2.20 -12.48
C ALA A 7 -9.60 -1.32 -11.22
N TRP A 8 -8.93 -1.76 -10.15
CA TRP A 8 -8.99 -1.12 -8.85
C TRP A 8 -7.61 -1.09 -8.20
N GLN A 9 -7.46 -0.13 -7.29
CA GLN A 9 -6.23 0.19 -6.58
C GLN A 9 -6.50 0.19 -5.08
N VAL A 10 -5.45 0.09 -4.28
CA VAL A 10 -5.51 0.24 -2.83
C VAL A 10 -4.50 1.29 -2.40
N VAL A 11 -4.91 2.21 -1.53
CA VAL A 11 -4.00 3.15 -0.85
C VAL A 11 -4.14 2.96 0.65
N LEU A 12 -3.03 2.57 1.30
CA LEU A 12 -2.90 2.52 2.76
C LEU A 12 -2.18 3.79 3.20
N LEU A 13 -2.88 4.68 3.90
CA LEU A 13 -2.28 5.87 4.50
C LEU A 13 -1.87 5.54 5.93
N GLY A 14 -0.61 5.81 6.29
CA GLY A 14 -0.05 5.39 7.57
C GLY A 14 0.05 3.88 7.64
N ALA A 15 0.65 3.29 6.59
CA ALA A 15 0.62 1.86 6.36
C ALA A 15 1.28 1.02 7.47
N GLY A 16 2.20 1.60 8.25
CA GLY A 16 2.88 0.88 9.33
C GLY A 16 3.48 -0.45 8.86
N LEU A 17 3.33 -1.49 9.69
CA LEU A 17 3.75 -2.86 9.36
C LEU A 17 2.63 -3.72 8.75
N ASP A 18 1.61 -3.10 8.15
CA ASP A 18 0.47 -3.83 7.58
C ASP A 18 0.89 -4.83 6.50
N ALA A 19 0.68 -6.14 6.74
CA ALA A 19 1.11 -7.19 5.82
C ALA A 19 0.02 -7.61 4.80
N ARG A 20 -1.07 -6.85 4.62
CA ARG A 20 -2.21 -7.30 3.81
C ARG A 20 -1.88 -7.52 2.34
N ALA A 21 -0.91 -6.81 1.79
CA ALA A 21 -0.45 -7.01 0.41
C ALA A 21 0.04 -8.44 0.15
N TRP A 22 0.63 -9.08 1.17
CA TRP A 22 1.18 -10.43 1.12
C TRP A 22 0.24 -11.50 1.68
N ARG A 23 -0.63 -11.17 2.65
CA ARG A 23 -1.47 -12.17 3.34
C ARG A 23 -2.91 -12.27 2.82
N LEU A 24 -3.51 -11.16 2.36
CA LEU A 24 -4.93 -11.16 2.00
C LEU A 24 -5.15 -11.58 0.55
N SER A 25 -5.94 -12.62 0.36
CA SER A 25 -6.48 -12.96 -0.97
C SER A 25 -7.83 -12.25 -1.18
N PRO A 26 -8.07 -11.62 -2.33
CA PRO A 26 -9.32 -10.87 -2.59
C PRO A 26 -10.57 -11.76 -2.70
N GLY A 27 -10.41 -13.09 -2.64
CA GLY A 27 -11.49 -14.07 -2.77
C GLY A 27 -11.86 -14.38 -4.22
N LYS A 28 -12.66 -15.42 -4.44
CA LYS A 28 -12.94 -15.96 -5.80
C LYS A 28 -13.69 -14.99 -6.73
N ARG A 29 -14.40 -14.01 -6.15
CA ARG A 29 -15.27 -13.07 -6.88
C ARG A 29 -14.63 -11.71 -7.15
N VAL A 30 -13.46 -11.44 -6.58
CA VAL A 30 -12.77 -10.15 -6.72
C VAL A 30 -11.38 -10.41 -7.29
N ALA A 31 -11.07 -9.78 -8.42
CA ALA A 31 -9.73 -9.85 -9.00
C ALA A 31 -8.71 -9.14 -8.09
N ARG A 32 -7.44 -9.58 -8.07
CA ARG A 32 -6.34 -8.85 -7.44
C ARG A 32 -6.30 -7.40 -7.92
N ALA A 33 -6.06 -6.47 -7.00
CA ALA A 33 -5.86 -5.06 -7.32
C ALA A 33 -4.73 -4.92 -8.34
N ARG A 34 -4.78 -3.90 -9.22
CA ARG A 34 -3.66 -3.65 -10.14
C ARG A 34 -2.42 -3.19 -9.37
N ALA A 35 -2.63 -2.38 -8.34
CA ALA A 35 -1.57 -1.77 -7.54
C ALA A 35 -2.06 -1.52 -6.11
N LEU A 36 -1.13 -1.61 -5.17
CA LEU A 36 -1.28 -1.18 -3.80
C LEU A 36 -0.17 -0.18 -3.48
N PHE A 37 -0.55 0.95 -2.92
CA PHE A 37 0.33 2.02 -2.50
C PHE A 37 0.33 2.09 -0.97
N GLU A 38 1.49 2.02 -0.36
CA GLU A 38 1.68 2.25 1.07
C GLU A 38 2.34 3.59 1.26
N VAL A 39 1.63 4.52 1.91
CA VAL A 39 2.13 5.86 2.18
C VAL A 39 2.50 5.93 3.65
N ASP A 40 3.79 6.10 3.93
CA ASP A 40 4.30 6.28 5.29
C ASP A 40 5.67 7.00 5.24
N VAL A 41 6.17 7.37 6.42
CA VAL A 41 7.50 7.97 6.55
C VAL A 41 8.60 6.95 6.18
N PRO A 42 9.74 7.39 5.63
CA PRO A 42 10.80 6.49 5.14
C PRO A 42 11.23 5.44 6.16
N GLU A 43 11.38 5.83 7.43
CA GLU A 43 11.87 4.97 8.51
C GLU A 43 10.95 3.77 8.77
N VAL A 44 9.63 3.97 8.60
CA VAL A 44 8.63 2.92 8.76
C VAL A 44 8.68 1.94 7.58
N LEU A 45 8.77 2.46 6.36
CA LEU A 45 8.80 1.64 5.14
C LEU A 45 10.09 0.82 5.04
N GLU A 46 11.24 1.40 5.40
CA GLU A 46 12.53 0.69 5.47
C GLU A 46 12.49 -0.44 6.51
N ARG A 47 11.97 -0.13 7.72
CA ARG A 47 11.78 -1.15 8.76
C ARG A 47 10.89 -2.28 8.26
N LYS A 48 9.78 -1.98 7.59
CA LYS A 48 8.86 -2.98 7.05
C LYS A 48 9.54 -3.88 6.02
N GLN A 49 10.30 -3.30 5.09
CA GLN A 49 11.05 -4.06 4.09
C GLN A 49 12.07 -4.99 4.77
N SER A 50 12.77 -4.52 5.81
CA SER A 50 13.68 -5.35 6.58
C SER A 50 12.97 -6.54 7.25
N VAL A 51 11.76 -6.34 7.80
CA VAL A 51 10.97 -7.41 8.42
C VAL A 51 10.49 -8.42 7.37
N ILE A 52 10.03 -7.96 6.20
CA ILE A 52 9.61 -8.86 5.12
C ILE A 52 10.80 -9.70 4.63
N ALA A 53 11.97 -9.07 4.47
CA ALA A 53 13.19 -9.76 4.08
C ALA A 53 13.63 -10.80 5.13
N SER A 54 13.57 -10.48 6.43
CA SER A 54 13.97 -11.40 7.48
C SER A 54 13.03 -12.61 7.61
N VAL A 55 11.72 -12.41 7.46
CA VAL A 55 10.73 -13.52 7.40
C VAL A 55 11.02 -14.44 6.22
N SER A 56 11.43 -13.87 5.09
CA SER A 56 11.79 -14.63 3.89
C SER A 56 13.08 -15.45 4.11
N ALA A 57 14.06 -14.89 4.81
CA ALA A 57 15.30 -15.60 5.15
C ALA A 57 15.09 -16.75 6.16
N GLY A 58 14.23 -16.55 7.15
CA GLY A 58 13.90 -17.57 8.16
C GLY A 58 13.12 -18.76 7.60
N ALA A 59 12.40 -18.58 6.49
CA ALA A 59 11.72 -19.64 5.76
C ALA A 59 12.65 -20.45 4.82
N GLY A 60 13.97 -20.30 4.97
CA GLY A 60 14.98 -20.67 3.98
C GLY A 60 15.13 -19.54 2.97
N ALA A 61 16.37 -19.13 2.64
CA ALA A 61 16.72 -17.95 1.84
C ALA A 61 16.05 -17.89 0.44
N GLY A 62 14.75 -17.61 0.43
CA GLY A 62 13.90 -17.57 -0.73
C GLY A 62 13.46 -16.15 -1.04
N PRO A 63 12.82 -15.94 -2.21
CA PRO A 63 12.27 -14.64 -2.57
C PRO A 63 11.24 -14.18 -1.52
N PRO A 64 10.96 -12.86 -1.45
CA PRO A 64 9.91 -12.34 -0.60
C PRO A 64 8.57 -13.05 -0.86
N PRO A 65 7.69 -13.15 0.15
CA PRO A 65 6.39 -13.79 -0.01
C PRO A 65 5.67 -13.17 -1.23
N PRO A 66 4.96 -13.98 -2.03
CA PRO A 66 4.26 -13.43 -3.18
C PRO A 66 3.21 -12.43 -2.70
N LEU A 67 3.05 -11.34 -3.46
CA LEU A 67 1.88 -10.49 -3.29
C LEU A 67 0.64 -11.34 -3.57
N THR A 68 -0.38 -11.28 -2.71
CA THR A 68 -1.62 -12.05 -2.86
C THR A 68 -2.83 -11.15 -3.10
N LEU A 69 -2.81 -9.92 -2.60
CA LEU A 69 -3.90 -8.95 -2.76
C LEU A 69 -3.81 -8.16 -4.07
N THR A 70 -2.60 -7.83 -4.47
CA THR A 70 -2.30 -6.85 -5.54
C THR A 70 -1.30 -7.42 -6.53
N ARG A 71 -1.29 -6.94 -7.78
CA ARG A 71 -0.29 -7.31 -8.79
C ARG A 71 1.00 -6.50 -8.67
N ALA A 72 0.91 -5.26 -8.19
CA ALA A 72 2.04 -4.37 -7.97
C ALA A 72 1.98 -3.77 -6.56
N TYR A 73 3.16 -3.52 -5.99
CA TYR A 73 3.34 -2.94 -4.66
C TYR A 73 4.25 -1.73 -4.77
N HIS A 74 3.85 -0.62 -4.17
CA HIS A 74 4.57 0.64 -4.20
C HIS A 74 4.70 1.20 -2.78
N ALA A 75 5.93 1.30 -2.29
CA ALA A 75 6.24 2.04 -1.07
C ALA A 75 6.42 3.52 -1.43
N VAL A 76 5.57 4.39 -0.88
CA VAL A 76 5.52 5.82 -1.17
C VAL A 76 6.02 6.57 0.07
N CYS A 77 7.31 6.89 0.08
CA CYS A 77 7.96 7.61 1.17
C CYS A 77 7.44 9.05 1.26
N ALA A 78 6.53 9.31 2.18
CA ALA A 78 5.93 10.63 2.40
C ALA A 78 5.42 10.81 3.84
N ASN A 79 5.56 12.03 4.36
CA ASN A 79 4.91 12.43 5.60
C ASN A 79 3.51 12.99 5.31
N LEU A 80 2.47 12.37 5.87
CA LEU A 80 1.08 12.73 5.64
C LEU A 80 0.70 14.13 6.17
N ALA A 81 1.45 14.68 7.13
CA ALA A 81 1.28 16.06 7.59
C ALA A 81 1.80 17.10 6.57
N ARG A 82 2.46 16.67 5.48
CA ARG A 82 2.95 17.56 4.42
C ARG A 82 2.12 17.45 3.16
N ARG A 83 1.90 18.56 2.46
CA ARG A 83 1.04 18.60 1.26
C ARG A 83 1.59 17.81 0.06
N ASP A 84 2.87 17.46 0.04
CA ASP A 84 3.52 16.82 -1.11
C ASP A 84 3.24 15.31 -1.22
N TRP A 85 2.64 14.67 -0.20
CA TRP A 85 2.37 13.22 -0.25
C TRP A 85 1.45 12.82 -1.41
N THR A 86 0.48 13.66 -1.78
CA THR A 86 -0.43 13.39 -2.90
C THR A 86 0.27 13.41 -4.25
N THR A 87 1.29 14.27 -4.40
CA THR A 87 2.12 14.33 -5.62
C THR A 87 2.99 13.09 -5.71
N ARG A 88 3.67 12.73 -4.62
CA ARG A 88 4.48 11.49 -4.54
C ARG A 88 3.65 10.23 -4.83
N LEU A 89 2.40 10.18 -4.37
CA LEU A 89 1.49 9.08 -4.65
C LEU A 89 1.16 9.00 -6.14
N ARG A 90 0.91 10.13 -6.81
CA ARG A 90 0.69 10.18 -8.27
C ARG A 90 1.94 9.77 -9.04
N ASP A 91 3.11 10.25 -8.64
CA ASP A 91 4.40 9.92 -9.27
C ASP A 91 4.71 8.41 -9.14
N ALA A 92 4.27 7.78 -8.05
CA ALA A 92 4.37 6.33 -7.87
C ALA A 92 3.43 5.52 -8.77
N GLY A 93 2.51 6.19 -9.49
CA GLY A 93 1.60 5.57 -10.47
C GLY A 93 0.15 5.42 -10.02
N HIS A 94 -0.26 6.06 -8.91
CA HIS A 94 -1.67 6.14 -8.53
C HIS A 94 -2.42 6.98 -9.56
N ASP A 95 -3.48 6.40 -10.10
CA ASP A 95 -4.36 7.06 -11.06
C ASP A 95 -5.71 7.36 -10.40
N PRO A 96 -6.05 8.65 -10.18
CA PRO A 96 -7.30 9.04 -9.51
C PRO A 96 -8.57 8.76 -10.34
N SER A 97 -8.45 8.42 -11.63
CA SER A 97 -9.59 8.00 -12.46
C SER A 97 -9.95 6.51 -12.30
N THR A 98 -9.07 5.71 -11.69
CA THR A 98 -9.35 4.32 -11.36
C THR A 98 -10.06 4.21 -10.00
N ARG A 99 -10.87 3.16 -9.82
CA ARG A 99 -11.50 2.86 -8.51
C ARG A 99 -10.43 2.60 -7.44
N THR A 100 -10.42 3.38 -6.36
CA THR A 100 -9.43 3.24 -5.28
C THR A 100 -10.11 2.93 -3.95
N VAL A 101 -9.64 1.88 -3.28
CA VAL A 101 -9.96 1.60 -1.88
C VAL A 101 -8.95 2.34 -1.02
N TRP A 102 -9.44 3.29 -0.22
CA TRP A 102 -8.65 4.04 0.75
C TRP A 102 -8.78 3.38 2.12
N VAL A 103 -7.64 3.14 2.77
CA VAL A 103 -7.60 2.58 4.13
C VAL A 103 -6.80 3.53 5.01
N LEU A 104 -7.47 3.99 6.07
CA LEU A 104 -6.93 4.88 7.11
C LEU A 104 -7.15 4.21 8.47
N GLU A 105 -6.48 3.08 8.70
CA GLU A 105 -6.65 2.27 9.91
C GLU A 105 -5.72 2.77 11.02
N GLY A 106 -6.27 3.15 12.17
CA GLY A 106 -5.48 3.68 13.29
C GLY A 106 -4.84 5.07 13.06
N LEU A 107 -5.02 5.67 11.89
CA LEU A 107 -4.35 6.91 11.50
C LEU A 107 -5.02 8.19 12.02
N LEU A 108 -6.36 8.22 12.05
CA LEU A 108 -7.12 9.47 12.19
C LEU A 108 -6.86 10.22 13.51
N TYR A 109 -6.45 9.52 14.57
CA TYR A 109 -6.11 10.13 15.86
C TYR A 109 -4.81 10.94 15.85
N TYR A 110 -3.97 10.74 14.84
CA TYR A 110 -2.66 11.37 14.71
C TYR A 110 -2.63 12.53 13.72
N LEU A 111 -3.71 12.74 12.96
CA LEU A 111 -3.84 13.83 12.01
C LEU A 111 -4.53 15.01 12.68
N SER A 112 -3.94 16.21 12.59
CA SER A 112 -4.65 17.42 12.98
C SER A 112 -5.66 17.80 11.89
N GLN A 113 -6.68 18.60 12.23
CA GLN A 113 -7.63 19.15 11.26
C GLN A 113 -6.94 19.88 10.09
N LYS A 114 -5.78 20.50 10.34
CA LYS A 114 -4.98 21.19 9.31
C LYS A 114 -4.29 20.22 8.34
N ASP A 115 -4.04 18.99 8.77
CA ASP A 115 -3.38 17.95 7.98
C ASP A 115 -4.39 17.18 7.11
N SER A 116 -5.66 17.14 7.52
CA SER A 116 -6.76 16.44 6.84
C SER A 116 -7.19 17.07 5.51
N GLY A 117 -6.66 18.24 5.14
CA GLY A 117 -6.91 18.88 3.84
C GLY A 117 -8.36 19.28 3.57
N ALA A 118 -9.18 19.45 4.63
CA ALA A 118 -10.49 20.08 4.54
C ALA A 118 -10.37 21.59 4.27
#